data_AF-X1MDB9-F1
#
_entry.id   AF-X1MDB9-F1
#
_cell.length_a   1.000
_cell.length_b   1.000
_cell.length_c   1.000
_cell.angle_alpha   90.00
_cell.angle_beta   90.00
_cell.angle_gamma   90.00
#
_symmetry.space_group_name_H-M   'P 1'
#
loop_
_entity.id
_entity.type
_entity.pdbx_description
1 polymer ?
#
loop_
_entity_poly.entity_id
_entity_poly.type
_entity_poly.pdbx_seq_one_letter_code
_entity_poly.pdbx_strand_id
1 'polypeptide(L)'
;MVIYYRTFCFLANNAPGPHTYKCPIPIFIHYRDEKRKVDARSLYKIISREELFELTGATIIPLFDLFHLYSLKLQNAPEFVNGDKFLTMPDLFNYFLTGRTYNEYTRITTSIMYNQKEGRWEDRIFEKLDLPKDIFPDIIKPGEKIDNISNKVCSELEIETMPVIAPAAHDTSSAVAGIPV
;
A
#
# COMPACT_ATOMS: atom_id res chain seq x y z
N MET A 1 6.35 5.39 3.35
CA MET A 1 5.59 6.31 2.48
C MET A 1 4.40 5.51 1.97
N VAL A 2 3.19 5.95 2.32
CA VAL A 2 1.93 5.28 1.98
C VAL A 2 1.33 6.00 0.80
N ILE A 3 0.75 5.26 -0.14
CA ILE A 3 0.01 5.84 -1.27
C ILE A 3 -1.41 5.29 -1.25
N TYR A 4 -2.36 6.20 -1.37
CA TYR A 4 -3.73 5.86 -1.73
C TYR A 4 -3.82 5.98 -3.23
N TYR A 5 -3.95 4.83 -3.89
CA TYR A 5 -4.10 4.77 -5.34
C TYR A 5 -5.58 4.67 -5.68
N ARG A 6 -6.01 5.46 -6.67
CA ARG A 6 -7.30 5.29 -7.32
C ARG A 6 -7.04 4.62 -8.66
N THR A 7 -7.50 3.38 -8.85
CA THR A 7 -7.34 2.68 -10.12
C THR A 7 -8.37 3.24 -11.09
N PHE A 8 -7.99 4.22 -11.90
CA PHE A 8 -8.69 4.52 -13.14
C PHE A 8 -7.87 4.04 -14.32
N CYS A 9 -8.54 3.28 -15.20
CA CYS A 9 -8.06 2.85 -16.50
C CYS A 9 -7.29 3.97 -17.20
N PHE A 10 -5.99 3.76 -17.43
CA PHE A 10 -5.41 4.25 -18.65
C PHE A 10 -5.91 3.34 -19.78
N LEU A 11 -6.69 3.95 -20.68
CA LEU A 11 -7.33 3.44 -21.91
C LEU A 11 -8.85 3.22 -21.79
N ALA A 12 -9.62 4.24 -22.18
CA ALA A 12 -10.53 4.16 -23.33
C ALA A 12 -11.29 5.47 -23.50
N ASN A 13 -11.07 6.14 -24.64
CA ASN A 13 -12.11 6.92 -25.29
C ASN A 13 -13.40 6.07 -25.31
N ASN A 14 -14.46 6.50 -24.61
CA ASN A 14 -15.89 6.16 -24.75
C ASN A 14 -16.62 5.90 -23.42
N ALA A 15 -16.91 6.95 -22.64
CA ALA A 15 -17.98 6.89 -21.63
C ALA A 15 -18.83 8.18 -21.69
N PRO A 16 -20.15 8.09 -21.94
CA PRO A 16 -21.05 9.24 -21.95
C PRO A 16 -21.56 9.51 -20.53
N GLY A 17 -21.35 10.72 -20.00
CA GLY A 17 -21.93 11.14 -18.71
C GLY A 17 -21.29 12.41 -18.13
N PRO A 18 -22.03 13.22 -17.35
CA PRO A 18 -21.64 14.58 -17.02
C PRO A 18 -20.59 14.61 -15.90
N HIS A 19 -19.36 14.96 -16.29
CA HIS A 19 -18.32 15.68 -15.54
C HIS A 19 -18.27 15.52 -14.00
N THR A 20 -17.62 14.45 -13.53
CA THR A 20 -16.80 14.53 -12.30
C THR A 20 -15.33 14.43 -12.69
N TYR A 21 -14.62 15.56 -12.65
CA TYR A 21 -13.17 15.58 -12.80
C TYR A 21 -12.54 14.94 -11.56
N LYS A 22 -12.32 13.62 -11.62
CA LYS A 22 -11.62 12.86 -10.58
C LYS A 22 -10.12 12.98 -10.82
N CYS A 23 -9.40 13.50 -9.83
CA CYS A 23 -7.97 13.78 -9.93
C CYS A 23 -7.19 12.48 -10.28
N PRO A 24 -6.41 12.45 -11.38
CA PRO A 24 -5.72 11.25 -11.87
C PRO A 24 -4.37 10.98 -11.20
N ILE A 25 -4.00 11.74 -10.15
CA ILE A 25 -2.65 11.71 -9.58
C ILE A 25 -2.67 10.93 -8.25
N PRO A 26 -1.84 9.89 -8.08
CA PRO A 26 -1.67 9.25 -6.78
C PRO A 26 -1.17 10.26 -5.75
N ILE A 27 -1.81 10.25 -4.59
CA ILE A 27 -1.44 11.18 -3.52
C ILE A 27 -0.45 10.46 -2.60
N PHE A 28 0.78 10.97 -2.62
CA PHE A 28 1.90 10.42 -1.84
C PHE A 28 1.89 11.01 -0.44
N ILE A 29 1.97 10.14 0.56
CA ILE A 29 2.07 10.54 1.96
C ILE A 29 3.47 10.27 2.47
N HIS A 30 4.23 11.34 2.62
CA HIS A 30 5.54 11.26 3.24
C HIS A 30 5.38 10.92 4.72
N TYR A 31 6.19 9.99 5.22
CA TYR A 31 6.10 9.55 6.61
C TYR A 31 6.53 10.61 7.64
N ARG A 32 7.15 11.70 7.18
CA ARG A 32 7.47 12.91 7.97
C ARG A 32 6.59 14.11 7.62
N ASP A 33 5.43 13.89 7.00
CA ASP A 33 4.53 15.01 6.67
C ASP A 33 3.95 15.62 7.95
N GLU A 34 4.49 16.78 8.35
CA GLU A 34 4.03 17.52 9.53
C GLU A 34 2.59 18.01 9.41
N LYS A 35 2.07 18.17 8.18
CA LYS A 35 0.67 18.57 7.95
C LYS A 35 -0.29 17.42 8.24
N ARG A 36 0.19 16.18 8.21
CA ARG A 36 -0.58 14.97 8.51
C ARG A 36 -0.11 14.37 9.83
N LYS A 37 -0.20 15.16 10.91
CA LYS A 37 0.16 14.69 12.25
C LYS A 37 -0.55 13.38 12.55
N VAL A 38 0.25 12.36 12.83
CA VAL A 38 -0.23 11.10 13.33
C VAL A 38 -0.76 11.31 14.74
N ASP A 39 -2.05 11.05 14.95
CA ASP A 39 -2.63 10.99 16.29
C ASP A 39 -2.58 9.56 16.83
N ALA A 40 -1.40 9.17 17.33
CA ALA A 40 -1.24 7.87 17.97
C ALA A 40 -2.11 7.73 19.24
N ARG A 41 -2.42 8.83 19.93
CA ARG A 41 -3.14 8.77 21.20
C ARG A 41 -4.58 8.37 21.02
N SER A 42 -5.27 8.84 19.98
CA SER A 42 -6.64 8.40 19.70
C SER A 42 -6.69 6.94 19.26
N LEU A 43 -5.71 6.48 18.47
CA LEU A 43 -5.61 5.06 18.11
C LEU A 43 -5.41 4.18 19.35
N TYR A 44 -4.51 4.57 20.25
CA TYR A 44 -4.23 3.80 21.47
C TYR A 44 -5.39 3.72 22.47
N LYS A 45 -6.39 4.60 22.37
CA LYS A 45 -7.63 4.48 23.15
C LYS A 45 -8.53 3.33 22.67
N ILE A 46 -8.32 2.85 21.44
CA ILE A 46 -9.12 1.81 20.79
C ILE A 46 -8.37 0.47 20.81
N ILE A 47 -7.08 0.48 20.46
CA ILE A 47 -6.21 -0.69 20.44
C ILE A 47 -4.89 -0.32 21.13
N SER A 48 -4.54 -1.00 22.22
CA SER A 48 -3.31 -0.69 22.94
C SER A 48 -2.07 -1.04 22.10
N ARG A 49 -0.93 -0.47 22.48
CA ARG A 49 0.36 -0.78 21.84
C ARG A 49 0.70 -2.26 21.98
N GLU A 50 0.40 -2.84 23.13
CA GLU A 50 0.62 -4.24 23.47
C GLU A 50 -0.25 -5.14 22.59
N GLU A 51 -1.55 -4.82 22.45
CA GLU A 51 -2.44 -5.60 21.59
C GLU A 51 -2.03 -5.53 20.12
N LEU A 52 -1.61 -4.36 19.61
CA LEU A 52 -1.09 -4.25 18.25
C LEU A 52 0.14 -5.13 18.04
N PHE A 53 1.04 -5.18 19.02
CA PHE A 53 2.24 -6.02 18.95
C PHE A 53 1.87 -7.51 18.98
N GLU A 54 0.95 -7.91 19.87
CA GLU A 54 0.47 -9.30 19.96
C GLU A 54 -0.20 -9.77 18.66
N LEU A 55 -0.98 -8.90 18.02
CA LEU A 55 -1.69 -9.22 16.77
C LEU A 55 -0.75 -9.31 15.55
N THR A 56 0.26 -8.43 15.47
CA THR A 56 1.03 -8.25 14.23
C THR A 56 2.47 -8.72 14.31
N GLY A 57 3.05 -8.77 15.51
CA GLY A 57 4.49 -8.94 15.72
C GLY A 57 5.35 -7.78 15.20
N ALA A 58 4.73 -6.67 14.77
CA ALA A 58 5.45 -5.52 14.21
C ALA A 58 5.92 -4.56 15.31
N THR A 59 7.05 -3.90 15.10
CA THR A 59 7.49 -2.79 15.97
C THR A 59 6.50 -1.63 15.87
N ILE A 60 5.89 -1.26 16.99
CA ILE A 60 4.86 -0.21 17.02
C ILE A 60 5.50 1.18 17.04
N ILE A 61 5.60 1.79 15.86
CA ILE A 61 6.12 3.15 15.65
C ILE A 61 5.04 4.01 15.00
N PRO A 62 4.65 5.15 15.61
CA PRO A 62 3.71 6.14 15.06
C PRO A 62 4.11 6.85 13.75
N LEU A 63 5.01 6.25 12.96
CA LEU A 63 5.39 6.69 11.61
C LEU A 63 4.96 5.66 10.55
N PHE A 64 4.42 4.52 10.97
CA PHE A 64 4.05 3.41 10.09
C PHE A 64 2.59 3.48 9.65
N ASP A 65 2.26 2.66 8.66
CA ASP A 65 1.16 2.88 7.73
C ASP A 65 -0.21 2.94 8.39
N LEU A 66 -0.46 2.06 9.38
CA LEU A 66 -1.69 2.04 10.20
C LEU A 66 -2.04 3.43 10.75
N PHE A 67 -1.05 4.12 11.31
CA PHE A 67 -1.27 5.41 11.96
C PHE A 67 -1.60 6.52 10.97
N HIS A 68 -0.95 6.51 9.79
CA HIS A 68 -1.28 7.44 8.72
C HIS A 68 -2.70 7.18 8.20
N LEU A 69 -3.03 5.93 7.92
CA LEU A 69 -4.35 5.52 7.45
C LEU A 69 -5.45 5.95 8.42
N TYR A 70 -5.27 5.69 9.70
CA TYR A 70 -6.21 6.10 10.73
C TYR A 70 -6.33 7.63 10.85
N SER A 71 -5.22 8.37 10.74
CA SER A 71 -5.25 9.84 10.76
C SER A 71 -6.03 10.41 9.56
N LEU A 72 -5.89 9.83 8.37
CA LEU A 72 -6.66 10.24 7.18
C LEU A 72 -8.14 9.97 7.33
N LYS A 73 -8.50 8.82 7.93
CA LYS A 73 -9.89 8.51 8.28
C LYS A 73 -10.46 9.61 9.18
N LEU A 74 -9.78 9.93 10.29
CA LEU A 74 -10.25 10.94 11.24
C LEU A 74 -10.41 12.33 10.61
N GLN A 75 -9.57 12.66 9.63
CA GLN A 75 -9.62 13.92 8.90
C GLN A 75 -10.64 13.92 7.75
N ASN A 76 -11.30 12.78 7.49
CA ASN A 76 -12.13 12.58 6.30
C ASN A 76 -11.38 13.00 5.02
N ALA A 77 -10.09 12.65 4.95
CA ALA A 77 -9.19 13.14 3.92
C ALA A 77 -9.65 12.64 2.54
N PRO A 78 -9.60 13.47 1.47
CA PRO A 78 -10.05 13.08 0.14
C PRO A 78 -9.40 11.80 -0.38
N GLU A 79 -8.15 11.53 -0.01
CA GLU A 79 -7.38 10.33 -0.32
C GLU A 79 -7.98 9.06 0.28
N PHE A 80 -8.49 9.17 1.52
CA PHE A 80 -9.14 8.06 2.21
C PHE A 80 -10.53 7.81 1.65
N VAL A 81 -11.30 8.88 1.41
CA VAL A 81 -12.67 8.79 0.89
C VAL A 81 -12.73 8.31 -0.56
N ASN A 82 -11.75 8.68 -1.39
CA ASN A 82 -11.75 8.39 -2.83
C ASN A 82 -10.72 7.35 -3.26
N GLY A 83 -9.91 6.81 -2.35
CA GLY A 83 -8.90 5.81 -2.65
C GLY A 83 -9.55 4.46 -2.96
N ASP A 84 -9.07 3.80 -4.01
CA ASP A 84 -9.59 2.47 -4.40
C ASP A 84 -8.68 1.35 -3.89
N LYS A 85 -7.37 1.59 -3.83
CA LYS A 85 -6.35 0.62 -3.42
C LYS A 85 -5.29 1.23 -2.51
N PHE A 86 -4.94 0.48 -1.48
CA PHE A 86 -3.77 0.76 -0.64
C PHE A 86 -2.53 0.16 -1.32
N LEU A 87 -1.63 1.02 -1.80
CA LEU A 87 -0.37 0.59 -2.39
C LEU A 87 0.81 1.19 -1.63
N THR A 88 1.82 0.37 -1.41
CA THR A 88 3.10 0.88 -0.91
C THR A 88 3.90 1.45 -2.07
N MET A 89 4.98 2.19 -1.78
CA MET A 89 5.85 2.73 -2.82
C MET A 89 6.34 1.72 -3.86
N PRO A 90 6.96 0.58 -3.47
CA PRO A 90 7.40 -0.39 -4.45
C PRO A 90 6.23 -0.98 -5.24
N ASP A 91 5.11 -1.27 -4.60
CA ASP A 91 3.93 -1.83 -5.28
C ASP A 91 3.35 -0.86 -6.31
N LEU A 92 3.38 0.45 -6.04
CA LEU A 92 2.96 1.46 -7.01
C LEU A 92 3.85 1.47 -8.26
N PHE A 93 5.17 1.40 -8.10
CA PHE A 93 6.08 1.35 -9.25
C PHE A 93 5.80 0.12 -10.10
N ASN A 94 5.59 -1.03 -9.46
CA ASN A 94 5.26 -2.25 -10.17
C ASN A 94 3.89 -2.19 -10.84
N TYR A 95 2.91 -1.55 -10.21
CA TYR A 95 1.62 -1.25 -10.84
C TYR A 95 1.80 -0.36 -12.08
N PHE A 96 2.66 0.66 -12.05
CA PHE A 96 2.93 1.47 -13.24
C PHE A 96 3.58 0.68 -14.38
N LEU A 97 4.42 -0.31 -14.05
CA LEU A 97 5.06 -1.17 -15.06
C LEU A 97 4.10 -2.21 -15.65
N THR A 98 3.27 -2.83 -14.80
CA THR A 98 2.52 -4.05 -15.14
C THR A 98 0.99 -3.86 -15.24
N GLY A 99 0.45 -2.80 -14.63
CA GLY A 99 -0.99 -2.62 -14.41
C GLY A 99 -1.58 -3.51 -13.31
N ARG A 100 -0.77 -4.31 -12.62
CA ARG A 100 -1.22 -5.20 -11.54
C ARG A 100 -1.09 -4.54 -10.17
N THR A 101 -2.12 -4.71 -9.34
CA THR A 101 -2.12 -4.26 -7.95
C THR A 101 -1.94 -5.43 -7.02
N TYR A 102 -1.00 -5.33 -6.10
CA TYR A 102 -0.70 -6.30 -5.05
C TYR A 102 0.00 -5.57 -3.91
N ASN A 103 0.24 -6.26 -2.79
CA ASN A 103 1.25 -5.83 -1.83
C ASN A 103 2.31 -6.89 -1.61
N GLU A 104 3.57 -6.48 -1.63
CA GLU A 104 4.67 -7.40 -1.34
C GLU A 104 4.84 -7.60 0.17
N TYR A 105 4.98 -8.88 0.57
CA TYR A 105 5.07 -9.36 1.94
C TYR A 105 6.05 -8.58 2.83
N THR A 106 7.31 -8.44 2.45
CA THR A 106 8.33 -7.81 3.32
C THR A 106 8.03 -6.34 3.63
N ARG A 107 7.32 -5.67 2.73
CA ARG A 107 6.90 -4.28 2.93
C ARG A 107 5.67 -4.18 3.84
N ILE A 108 4.68 -5.06 3.68
CA ILE A 108 3.46 -4.98 4.52
C ILE A 108 3.67 -5.44 5.96
N THR A 109 4.69 -6.25 6.26
CA THR A 109 4.97 -6.66 7.65
C THR A 109 5.31 -5.48 8.56
N THR A 110 5.76 -4.35 8.02
CA THR A 110 5.98 -3.13 8.81
C THR A 110 4.77 -2.18 8.85
N SER A 111 3.65 -2.54 8.22
CA SER A 111 2.45 -1.68 8.16
C SER A 111 1.68 -1.60 9.47
N ILE A 112 1.94 -2.53 10.40
CA ILE A 112 1.16 -2.76 11.64
C ILE A 112 -0.29 -3.17 11.34
N MET A 113 -0.56 -3.75 10.17
CA MET A 113 -1.88 -4.26 9.80
C MET A 113 -1.87 -5.73 9.38
N TYR A 114 -0.69 -6.35 9.33
CA TYR A 114 -0.49 -7.70 8.85
C TYR A 114 -0.11 -8.63 10.01
N ASN A 115 -0.83 -9.75 10.14
CA ASN A 115 -0.54 -10.80 11.10
C ASN A 115 0.54 -11.74 10.53
N GLN A 116 1.76 -11.61 11.06
CA GLN A 116 2.90 -12.39 10.58
C GLN A 116 2.80 -13.89 10.87
N LYS A 117 2.06 -14.28 11.91
CA LYS A 117 1.87 -15.69 12.29
C LYS A 117 0.86 -16.39 11.39
N GLU A 118 -0.26 -15.73 11.13
CA GLU A 118 -1.36 -16.27 10.32
C GLU A 118 -1.16 -16.04 8.82
N GLY A 119 -0.24 -15.15 8.44
CA GLY A 119 0.09 -14.89 7.03
C GLY A 119 -1.00 -14.12 6.28
N ARG A 120 -1.71 -13.21 6.95
CA ARG A 120 -2.82 -12.42 6.37
C ARG A 120 -2.98 -11.07 7.05
N TRP A 121 -3.73 -10.17 6.41
CA TRP A 121 -4.24 -8.95 7.01
C TRP A 121 -5.00 -9.26 8.33
N GLU A 122 -4.81 -8.43 9.36
CA GLU A 122 -5.42 -8.63 10.67
C GLU A 122 -6.80 -7.96 10.77
N ASP A 123 -7.84 -8.78 10.58
CA ASP A 123 -9.25 -8.34 10.53
C ASP A 123 -9.67 -7.55 11.77
N ARG A 124 -9.19 -7.95 12.96
CA ARG A 124 -9.53 -7.25 14.21
C ARG A 124 -9.07 -5.79 14.22
N ILE A 125 -7.97 -5.46 13.56
CA ILE A 125 -7.47 -4.08 13.47
C ILE A 125 -8.41 -3.26 12.57
N PHE A 126 -8.79 -3.80 11.42
CA PHE A 126 -9.69 -3.11 10.49
C PHE A 126 -11.08 -2.91 11.10
N GLU A 127 -11.62 -3.91 11.78
CA GLU A 127 -12.93 -3.82 12.45
C GLU A 127 -12.92 -2.78 13.58
N LYS A 128 -11.94 -2.84 14.49
CA LYS A 128 -11.86 -1.92 15.63
C LYS A 128 -11.66 -0.47 15.23
N LEU A 129 -10.89 -0.23 14.16
CA LEU A 129 -10.63 1.12 13.65
C LEU A 129 -11.61 1.53 12.56
N ASP A 130 -12.54 0.66 12.16
CA ASP A 130 -13.53 0.84 11.10
C ASP A 130 -12.83 1.33 9.80
N LEU A 131 -11.84 0.56 9.36
CA LEU A 131 -11.05 0.81 8.16
C LEU A 131 -11.54 -0.11 7.02
N PRO A 132 -11.59 0.39 5.77
CA PRO A 132 -12.04 -0.40 4.64
C PRO A 132 -11.01 -1.51 4.32
N LYS A 133 -11.45 -2.78 4.33
CA LYS A 133 -10.56 -3.93 4.05
C LYS A 133 -10.41 -4.22 2.55
N ASP A 134 -11.41 -3.86 1.76
CA ASP A 134 -11.51 -4.10 0.32
C ASP A 134 -10.52 -3.28 -0.54
N ILE A 135 -9.94 -2.22 0.03
CA ILE A 135 -8.87 -1.45 -0.61
C ILE A 135 -7.52 -2.18 -0.58
N PHE A 136 -7.35 -3.21 0.26
CA PHE A 136 -6.08 -3.93 0.34
C PHE A 136 -6.03 -5.03 -0.73
N PRO A 137 -5.07 -4.98 -1.66
CA PRO A 137 -4.93 -6.01 -2.69
C PRO A 137 -4.33 -7.32 -2.13
N ASP A 138 -4.24 -8.32 -3.00
CA ASP A 138 -3.63 -9.61 -2.68
C ASP A 138 -2.14 -9.47 -2.34
N ILE A 139 -1.63 -10.42 -1.56
CA ILE A 139 -0.27 -10.41 -1.04
C ILE A 139 0.58 -11.40 -1.81
N ILE A 140 1.75 -10.97 -2.26
CA ILE A 140 2.74 -11.82 -2.93
C ILE A 140 4.05 -11.84 -2.15
N LYS A 141 4.88 -12.88 -2.36
CA LYS A 141 6.19 -13.02 -1.72
C LYS A 141 7.33 -12.55 -2.63
N PRO A 142 8.52 -12.26 -2.05
CA PRO A 142 9.72 -12.02 -2.83
C PRO A 142 10.02 -13.19 -3.77
N GLY A 143 10.45 -12.89 -4.99
CA GLY A 143 10.79 -13.84 -6.04
C GLY A 143 9.60 -14.26 -6.91
N GLU A 144 8.36 -13.91 -6.54
CA GLU A 144 7.20 -14.19 -7.38
C GLU A 144 7.18 -13.30 -8.63
N LYS A 145 6.77 -13.88 -9.76
CA LYS A 145 6.51 -13.12 -10.98
C LYS A 145 5.19 -12.37 -10.82
N ILE A 146 5.24 -11.06 -10.98
CA ILE A 146 4.06 -10.18 -10.94
C ILE A 146 3.28 -10.31 -12.25
N ASP A 147 3.92 -9.91 -13.34
CA ASP A 147 3.45 -10.01 -14.72
C ASP A 147 4.64 -9.67 -15.64
N ASN A 148 4.40 -9.51 -16.94
CA ASN A 148 5.35 -8.83 -17.82
C ASN A 148 5.12 -7.31 -17.81
N ILE A 149 6.14 -6.55 -18.22
CA ILE A 149 5.98 -5.11 -18.50
C ILE A 149 4.84 -4.94 -19.52
N SER A 150 3.93 -4.01 -19.23
CA SER A 150 2.75 -3.76 -20.05
C SER A 150 3.13 -3.27 -21.45
N ASN A 151 2.33 -3.65 -22.45
CA ASN A 151 2.53 -3.23 -23.84
C ASN A 151 2.60 -1.71 -23.99
N LYS A 152 1.86 -0.96 -23.16
CA LYS A 152 1.89 0.50 -23.14
C LYS A 152 3.29 1.02 -22.80
N VAL A 153 3.88 0.52 -21.73
CA VAL A 153 5.23 0.91 -21.29
C VAL A 153 6.28 0.44 -22.30
N CYS A 154 6.16 -0.78 -22.84
CA CYS A 154 7.05 -1.26 -23.90
C CYS A 154 7.02 -0.37 -25.14
N SER A 155 5.84 0.08 -25.56
CA SER A 155 5.69 0.96 -26.72
C SER A 155 6.25 2.36 -26.47
N GLU A 156 6.07 2.89 -25.26
CA GLU A 156 6.56 4.22 -24.87
C GLU A 156 8.09 4.27 -24.74
N LEU A 157 8.69 3.18 -24.27
CA LEU A 157 10.14 3.10 -24.04
C LEU A 157 10.91 2.42 -25.18
N GLU A 158 10.23 1.94 -26.22
CA GLU A 158 10.81 1.20 -27.35
C GLU A 158 11.61 -0.04 -26.91
N ILE A 159 11.08 -0.81 -25.96
CA ILE A 159 11.72 -2.01 -25.40
C ILE A 159 10.87 -3.27 -25.61
N GLU A 160 11.53 -4.42 -25.62
CA GLU A 160 10.85 -5.72 -25.58
C GLU A 160 10.18 -5.96 -24.22
N THR A 161 9.15 -6.81 -24.21
CA THR A 161 8.49 -7.21 -22.97
C THR A 161 9.39 -8.14 -22.15
N MET A 162 9.40 -7.94 -20.84
CA MET A 162 10.20 -8.74 -19.91
C MET A 162 9.44 -8.96 -18.60
N PRO A 163 9.71 -10.05 -17.86
CA PRO A 163 9.04 -10.31 -16.60
C PRO A 163 9.44 -9.29 -15.53
N VAL A 164 8.46 -8.83 -14.76
CA VAL A 164 8.66 -8.06 -13.53
C VAL A 164 8.55 -9.03 -12.36
N ILE A 165 9.62 -9.14 -11.57
CA ILE A 165 9.71 -10.01 -10.40
C ILE A 165 9.64 -9.16 -9.14
N ALA A 166 8.83 -9.58 -8.17
CA ALA A 166 8.74 -8.90 -6.89
C ALA A 166 10.06 -9.10 -6.11
N PRO A 167 10.81 -8.03 -5.79
CA PRO A 167 11.95 -8.17 -4.87
C PRO A 167 11.44 -8.31 -3.43
N ALA A 168 12.36 -8.48 -2.47
CA ALA A 168 12.05 -8.11 -1.09
C ALA A 168 11.84 -6.59 -1.05
N ALA A 169 10.59 -6.13 -1.13
CA ALA A 169 10.26 -4.75 -1.45
C ALA A 169 10.58 -3.77 -0.32
N HIS A 170 10.77 -4.27 0.91
CA HIS A 170 11.43 -3.51 1.96
C HIS A 170 12.95 -3.53 1.76
N ASP A 171 13.56 -2.34 1.66
CA ASP A 171 14.99 -2.17 1.37
C ASP A 171 15.91 -2.92 2.33
N THR A 172 15.60 -2.91 3.63
CA THR A 172 16.36 -3.62 4.66
C THR A 172 16.28 -5.12 4.45
N SER A 173 15.12 -5.64 4.02
CA SER A 173 14.94 -7.06 3.71
C SER A 173 15.71 -7.45 2.46
N SER A 174 15.74 -6.60 1.44
CA SER A 174 16.63 -6.77 0.27
C SER A 174 18.10 -6.75 0.67
N ALA A 175 18.52 -5.85 1.55
CA ALA A 175 19.91 -5.75 2.01
C ALA A 175 20.33 -7.03 2.77
N VAL A 176 19.46 -7.54 3.64
CA VAL A 176 19.69 -8.82 4.36
C VAL A 176 19.79 -9.99 3.37
N ALA A 177 18.94 -10.04 2.36
CA ALA A 177 18.98 -11.09 1.33
C ALA A 177 20.27 -11.07 0.49
N GLY A 178 20.93 -9.91 0.38
CA GLY A 178 22.20 -9.75 -0.33
C GLY A 178 23.45 -10.12 0.47
N ILE A 179 23.32 -10.46 1.76
CA ILE A 179 24.44 -10.89 2.58
C ILE A 179 24.89 -12.28 2.11
N PRO A 180 26.17 -12.49 1.74
CA PRO A 180 26.69 -13.81 1.48
C PRO A 180 26.76 -14.58 2.81
N VAL A 181 25.81 -15.51 3.01
CA VAL A 181 25.76 -16.42 4.16
C VAL A 181 26.49 -17.72 3.88
#